data_AF-A0A8T7FGB5-F1
#
_entry.id   AF-A0A8T7FGB5-F1
#
_cell.length_a   1.000
_cell.length_b   1.000
_cell.length_c   1.000
_cell.angle_alpha   90.00
_cell.angle_beta   90.00
_cell.angle_gamma   90.00
#
_symmetry.space_group_name_H-M   'P 1'
#
loop_
_entity.id
_entity.type
_entity.pdbx_description
1 polymer ?
#
loop_
_entity_poly.entity_id
_entity_poly.type
_entity_poly.pdbx_seq_one_letter_code
_entity_poly.pdbx_strand_id
1 'polypeptide(L)'
;MTLAESVLNGDRLALARLLTQVENDSAEGRAALAELFPQTGRAHLVGVTGAPGTGKSSLVNQLALAYRRGGKRVAILAVDPSSPFTGGAVLGD
;
A
#
# COMPACT_ATOMS: atom_id res chain seq x y z
N MET A 1 -8.22 1.56 21.72
CA MET A 1 -8.17 1.98 20.32
C MET A 1 -7.80 0.75 19.52
N THR A 2 -8.64 0.30 18.58
CA THR A 2 -8.37 -0.88 17.75
C THR A 2 -7.24 -0.58 16.75
N LEU A 3 -6.64 -1.62 16.16
CA LEU A 3 -5.66 -1.45 15.09
C LEU A 3 -6.26 -0.67 13.91
N ALA A 4 -7.51 -0.94 13.56
CA ALA A 4 -8.24 -0.25 12.49
C ALA A 4 -8.51 1.23 12.82
N GLU A 5 -8.92 1.56 14.05
CA GLU A 5 -9.09 2.95 14.49
C GLU A 5 -7.79 3.75 14.37
N SER A 6 -6.65 3.18 14.80
CA SER A 6 -5.35 3.83 14.66
C SER A 6 -4.98 4.07 13.19
N VAL A 7 -5.27 3.12 12.30
CA VAL A 7 -5.07 3.27 10.85
C VAL A 7 -5.95 4.39 10.28
N LEU A 8 -7.23 4.47 10.67
CA LEU A 8 -8.15 5.52 10.23
C LEU A 8 -7.71 6.91 10.71
N ASN A 9 -7.06 7.00 11.87
CA ASN A 9 -6.45 8.21 12.40
C ASN A 9 -5.13 8.59 11.70
N GLY A 10 -4.66 7.78 10.74
CA GLY A 10 -3.47 8.07 9.95
C GLY A 10 -2.14 7.66 10.60
N ASP A 11 -2.18 6.79 11.62
CA ASP A 11 -0.97 6.25 12.24
C ASP A 11 -0.23 5.31 11.26
N ARG A 12 0.97 5.75 10.82
CA ARG A 12 1.81 4.99 9.90
C ARG A 12 2.33 3.68 10.48
N LEU A 13 2.61 3.63 11.79
CA LEU A 13 3.10 2.43 12.44
C LEU A 13 1.96 1.40 12.58
N ALA A 14 0.75 1.86 12.88
CA ALA A 14 -0.44 1.02 12.87
C ALA A 14 -0.70 0.44 11.48
N LEU A 15 -0.54 1.23 10.41
CA LEU A 15 -0.67 0.75 9.04
C LEU A 15 0.37 -0.33 8.71
N ALA A 16 1.64 -0.11 9.05
CA ALA A 16 2.70 -1.10 8.84
C ALA A 16 2.40 -2.42 9.56
N ARG A 17 1.96 -2.35 10.83
CA ARG A 17 1.53 -3.53 11.60
C ARG A 17 0.37 -4.24 10.94
N LEU A 18 -0.64 -3.51 10.49
CA LEU A 18 -1.79 -4.09 9.78
C LEU A 18 -1.34 -4.83 8.51
N LEU A 19 -0.47 -4.23 7.69
CA LEU A 19 0.06 -4.88 6.49
C LEU A 19 0.73 -6.22 6.84
N THR A 20 1.59 -6.25 7.86
CA THR A 20 2.20 -7.49 8.36
C THR A 20 1.17 -8.51 8.84
N GLN A 21 0.13 -8.07 9.57
CA GLN A 21 -0.92 -8.97 10.05
C GLN A 21 -1.76 -9.56 8.91
N VAL A 22 -1.98 -8.80 7.83
CA VAL A 22 -2.68 -9.24 6.62
C VAL A 22 -1.81 -10.20 5.80
N GLU A 23 -0.53 -9.90 5.62
CA GLU A 23 0.42 -10.78 4.92
C GLU A 23 0.54 -12.17 5.59
N ASN A 24 0.40 -12.23 6.92
CA ASN A 24 0.44 -13.47 7.70
C ASN A 24 -0.92 -14.16 7.87
N ASP A 25 -2.00 -13.67 7.25
CA ASP A 25 -3.38 -14.18 7.40
C ASP A 25 -3.85 -14.36 8.87
N SER A 26 -3.37 -13.46 9.75
CA SER A 26 -3.68 -13.53 11.18
C SER A 26 -5.17 -13.26 11.46
N ALA A 27 -5.66 -13.75 12.61
CA ALA A 27 -7.00 -13.44 13.07
C ALA A 27 -7.22 -11.93 13.30
N GLU A 28 -6.19 -11.23 13.82
CA GLU A 28 -6.21 -9.79 14.02
C GLU A 28 -6.29 -9.03 12.69
N GLY A 29 -5.50 -9.43 11.69
CA GLY A 29 -5.51 -8.85 10.34
C GLY A 29 -6.87 -9.01 9.67
N ARG A 30 -7.47 -10.21 9.73
CA ARG A 30 -8.82 -10.46 9.18
C ARG A 30 -9.90 -9.62 9.87
N ALA A 31 -9.84 -9.51 11.20
CA ALA A 31 -10.78 -8.69 11.96
C ALA A 31 -10.65 -7.20 11.60
N ALA A 32 -9.43 -6.68 11.54
CA ALA A 32 -9.17 -5.29 11.16
C ALA A 32 -9.59 -5.00 9.70
N LEU A 33 -9.38 -5.94 8.76
CA LEU A 33 -9.86 -5.80 7.39
C LEU A 33 -11.38 -5.71 7.31
N ALA A 34 -12.11 -6.53 8.08
CA ALA A 34 -13.56 -6.48 8.13
C ALA A 34 -14.06 -5.12 8.65
N GLU A 35 -13.40 -4.56 9.67
CA GLU A 35 -13.69 -3.23 10.21
C GLU A 35 -13.40 -2.09 9.21
N LEU A 36 -12.31 -2.21 8.45
CA LEU A 36 -11.88 -1.20 7.48
C LEU A 36 -12.65 -1.26 6.16
N PHE A 37 -13.19 -2.42 5.78
CA PHE A 37 -13.83 -2.64 4.48
C PHE A 37 -14.88 -1.57 4.10
N PRO A 38 -15.80 -1.15 5.01
CA PRO A 38 -16.79 -0.10 4.72
C PRO A 38 -16.19 1.29 4.47
N GLN A 39 -14.93 1.53 4.84
CA GLN A 39 -14.24 2.81 4.65
C GLN A 39 -13.45 2.89 3.34
N THR A 40 -13.40 1.79 2.56
CA THR A 40 -12.64 1.68 1.31
C THR A 40 -13.41 2.22 0.09
N GLY A 41 -12.85 2.07 -1.12
CA GLY A 41 -13.51 2.46 -2.39
C GLY A 41 -13.46 3.95 -2.75
N ARG A 42 -12.81 4.78 -1.92
CA ARG A 42 -12.72 6.24 -2.11
C ARG A 42 -11.46 6.71 -2.85
N ALA A 43 -10.54 5.78 -3.16
CA ALA A 43 -9.28 6.08 -3.83
C ALA A 43 -9.39 5.90 -5.34
N HIS A 44 -8.73 6.77 -6.10
CA HIS A 44 -8.53 6.56 -7.54
C HIS A 44 -7.39 5.57 -7.76
N LEU A 45 -7.64 4.47 -8.47
CA LEU A 45 -6.67 3.41 -8.72
C LEU A 45 -6.11 3.52 -10.14
N VAL A 46 -4.78 3.54 -10.25
CA VAL A 46 -4.07 3.58 -11.53
C VAL A 46 -3.12 2.39 -11.61
N GLY A 47 -3.34 1.50 -12.57
CA GLY A 47 -2.41 0.42 -12.89
C GLY A 47 -1.31 0.92 -13.81
N VAL A 48 -0.05 0.63 -13.47
CA VAL A 48 1.11 0.98 -14.30
C VAL A 48 1.88 -0.29 -14.62
N THR A 49 2.04 -0.59 -15.91
CA THR A 49 2.78 -1.74 -16.42
C THR A 49 3.77 -1.30 -17.49
N GLY A 50 4.74 -2.16 -17.80
CA GLY A 50 5.77 -1.91 -18.80
C GLY A 50 6.99 -2.80 -18.59
N ALA A 51 7.62 -3.19 -19.70
CA ALA A 51 8.81 -4.04 -19.71
C ALA A 51 9.97 -3.46 -18.86
N PRO A 52 10.92 -4.30 -18.42
CA PRO A 52 12.14 -3.81 -17.75
C PRO A 52 12.85 -2.74 -18.58
N GLY A 53 13.41 -1.71 -17.91
CA GLY A 53 14.15 -0.63 -18.59
C GLY A 53 13.31 0.45 -19.28
N THR A 54 11.98 0.32 -19.36
CA THR A 54 11.08 1.31 -20.02
C THR A 54 10.90 2.62 -19.26
N GLY A 55 11.57 2.82 -18.12
CA GLY A 55 11.42 4.02 -17.30
C GLY A 55 10.17 4.06 -16.42
N LYS A 56 9.49 2.92 -16.22
CA LYS A 56 8.29 2.81 -15.36
C LYS A 56 8.46 3.46 -13.98
N SER A 57 9.55 3.17 -13.28
CA SER A 57 9.81 3.74 -11.94
C SER A 57 9.98 5.26 -11.99
N SER A 58 10.62 5.79 -13.04
CA SER A 58 10.74 7.23 -13.26
C SER A 58 9.38 7.89 -13.50
N LEU A 59 8.52 7.25 -14.30
CA LEU A 59 7.16 7.70 -14.53
C LEU A 59 6.31 7.70 -13.25
N VAL A 60 6.32 6.58 -12.51
CA VAL A 60 5.58 6.45 -11.23
C VAL A 60 6.05 7.51 -10.22
N ASN A 61 7.35 7.76 -10.12
CA ASN A 61 7.90 8.80 -9.25
C ASN A 61 7.40 10.20 -9.64
N GLN A 62 7.46 10.56 -10.92
CA GLN A 62 6.97 11.87 -11.38
C GLN A 62 5.47 12.03 -11.19
N LEU A 63 4.67 10.98 -11.43
CA LEU A 63 3.23 10.99 -11.14
C LEU A 63 2.96 11.22 -9.65
N ALA A 64 3.65 10.50 -8.77
CA ALA A 64 3.50 10.66 -7.33
C ALA A 64 3.85 12.10 -6.89
N LEU A 65 4.95 12.66 -7.39
CA LEU A 65 5.33 14.05 -7.11
C LEU A 65 4.29 15.05 -7.62
N ALA A 66 3.73 14.85 -8.81
CA ALA A 66 2.70 15.72 -9.37
C ALA A 66 1.42 15.70 -8.52
N TYR A 67 0.93 14.51 -8.14
CA TYR A 67 -0.26 14.39 -7.28
C TYR A 67 -0.03 14.95 -5.88
N ARG A 68 1.15 14.74 -5.30
CA ARG A 68 1.51 15.33 -4.00
C ARG A 68 1.59 16.85 -4.05
N ARG A 69 2.12 17.44 -5.14
CA ARG A 69 2.09 18.91 -5.36
C ARG A 69 0.67 19.45 -5.40
N GLY A 70 -0.29 18.67 -5.88
CA GLY A 70 -1.72 18.97 -5.83
C GLY A 70 -2.42 18.67 -4.50
N GLY A 71 -1.67 18.39 -3.42
CA GLY A 71 -2.22 18.12 -2.09
C GLY A 71 -2.87 16.74 -1.93
N LYS A 72 -2.69 15.82 -2.88
CA LYS A 72 -3.25 14.45 -2.77
C LYS A 72 -2.34 13.56 -1.93
N ARG A 73 -2.97 12.64 -1.18
CA ARG A 73 -2.27 11.49 -0.57
C ARG A 73 -2.07 10.43 -1.64
N VAL A 74 -0.86 9.89 -1.73
CA VAL A 74 -0.48 8.88 -2.73
C VAL A 74 0.08 7.66 -2.00
N ALA A 75 -0.35 6.48 -2.42
CA ALA A 75 0.25 5.21 -2.06
C ALA A 75 0.71 4.51 -3.35
N ILE A 76 1.84 3.81 -3.29
CA ILE A 76 2.37 3.02 -4.40
C ILE A 76 2.44 1.57 -3.91
N LEU A 77 1.74 0.67 -4.58
CA LEU A 77 1.78 -0.76 -4.33
C LEU A 77 2.52 -1.44 -5.47
N ALA A 78 3.66 -2.05 -5.18
CA ALA A 78 4.37 -2.88 -6.14
C ALA A 78 3.80 -4.31 -6.10
N VAL A 79 3.52 -4.87 -7.28
CA VAL A 79 3.12 -6.27 -7.43
C VAL A 79 4.24 -6.99 -8.19
N ASP A 80 4.91 -7.92 -7.52
CA ASP A 80 5.96 -8.73 -8.12
C ASP A 80 5.54 -10.21 -8.14
N PRO A 81 5.16 -10.76 -9.31
CA PRO A 81 4.75 -12.17 -9.41
C PRO A 81 5.91 -13.15 -9.15
N SER A 82 7.17 -12.68 -9.09
CA SER A 82 8.33 -13.52 -8.75
C SER A 82 8.49 -13.80 -7.24
N SER A 83 7.63 -13.21 -6.41
CA SER A 83 7.65 -13.29 -4.95
C SER A 83 7.70 -14.69 -4.30
N PRO A 84 7.27 -15.82 -4.91
CA PRO A 84 7.47 -17.12 -4.28
C PRO A 84 8.96 -17.51 -4.16
N PHE A 85 9.87 -16.86 -4.89
CA PHE A 85 11.26 -17.29 -5.03
C PHE A 85 12.32 -16.40 -4.35
N THR A 86 12.02 -15.16 -3.97
CA THR A 86 13.06 -14.19 -3.54
C THR A 86 12.94 -13.63 -2.12
N GLY A 87 11.93 -14.01 -1.33
CA GLY A 87 11.94 -13.77 0.12
C GLY A 87 11.76 -12.31 0.56
N GLY A 88 10.89 -11.55 -0.11
CA GLY A 88 10.31 -10.32 0.43
C GLY A 88 10.77 -9.01 -0.25
N ALA A 89 9.83 -8.07 -0.33
CA ALA A 89 10.08 -6.71 -0.84
C ALA A 89 10.59 -5.81 0.28
N VAL A 90 11.80 -5.28 0.13
CA VAL A 90 12.32 -4.20 0.97
C VAL A 90 11.64 -2.90 0.55
N LEU A 91 10.67 -2.44 1.33
CA LEU A 91 10.15 -1.08 1.22
C LEU A 91 11.09 -0.16 2.02
N GLY A 92 11.98 0.52 1.29
CA GLY A 92 12.73 1.67 1.79
C GLY A 92 11.82 2.90 1.89
N ASP A 93 12.00 3.59 3.02
CA ASP A 93 11.65 4.96 3.43
C ASP A 93 10.86 5.88 2.48
#